data_AF-A0A4C1YKJ8-F1
#
_entry.id   AF-A0A4C1YKJ8-F1
#
_cell.length_a   1.000
_cell.length_b   1.000
_cell.length_c   1.000
_cell.angle_alpha   90.00
_cell.angle_beta   90.00
_cell.angle_gamma   90.00
#
_symmetry.space_group_name_H-M   'P 1'
#
loop_
_entity.id
_entity.type
_entity.pdbx_description
1 polymer ?
#
loop_
_entity_poly.entity_id
_entity_poly.type
_entity_poly.pdbx_seq_one_letter_code
_entity_poly.pdbx_strand_id
1 'polypeptide(L)'
;MSHKKALEAFYHKLRNLRGNTRFVGGSLILFSGDFRQTLLVIPRSTPTDELNPYLNSSVLWRHLHKLTLKTNMRVQQQRDASAGNFAKQLMDIGNEWIQIDESSNVSPCHQTSVRSLKA
;
A
#
# COMPACT_ATOMS: atom_id res chain seq x y z
N MET A 1 3.91 5.16 6.70
CA MET A 1 3.04 4.00 7.05
C MET A 1 2.57 4.11 8.49
N SER A 2 1.34 3.66 8.77
CA SER A 2 0.79 3.58 10.14
C SER A 2 0.30 2.16 10.42
N HIS A 3 0.53 1.67 11.63
CA HIS A 3 0.09 0.35 12.07
C HIS A 3 -1.44 0.28 12.17
N LYS A 4 -2.06 -0.83 11.76
CA LYS A 4 -3.51 -1.09 11.88
C LYS A 4 -4.10 -0.67 13.24
N LYS A 5 -3.46 -1.05 14.35
CA LYS A 5 -3.91 -0.68 15.71
C LYS A 5 -3.96 0.83 15.92
N ALA A 6 -3.02 1.59 15.37
CA ALA A 6 -3.01 3.05 15.49
C ALA A 6 -4.19 3.66 14.73
N LEU A 7 -4.49 3.10 13.55
CA LEU A 7 -5.67 3.46 12.78
C LEU A 7 -6.94 3.15 13.57
N GLU A 8 -7.12 1.92 14.04
CA GLU A 8 -8.33 1.54 14.79
C GLU A 8 -8.52 2.42 16.04
N ALA A 9 -7.45 2.66 16.81
CA ALA A 9 -7.47 3.56 17.95
C ALA A 9 -7.88 5.00 17.55
N PHE A 10 -7.38 5.50 16.41
CA PHE A 10 -7.77 6.80 15.88
C PHE A 10 -9.27 6.87 15.56
N TYR A 11 -9.82 5.85 14.89
CA TYR A 11 -11.26 5.79 14.60
C TYR A 11 -12.12 5.69 15.86
N HIS A 12 -11.71 4.88 16.83
CA HIS A 12 -12.39 4.79 18.13
C HIS A 12 -12.37 6.13 18.88
N LYS A 13 -11.24 6.86 18.85
CA LYS A 13 -11.16 8.21 19.43
C LYS A 13 -12.09 9.19 18.73
N LEU A 14 -12.14 9.20 17.40
CA LEU A 14 -13.05 10.09 16.66
C LEU A 14 -14.53 9.81 16.97
N ARG A 15 -14.89 8.53 17.10
CA ARG A 15 -16.23 8.11 17.51
C ARG A 15 -16.56 8.62 18.92
N ASN A 16 -15.62 8.49 19.85
CA ASN A 16 -15.77 8.93 21.23
C ASN A 16 -15.90 10.45 21.34
N LEU A 17 -15.01 11.20 20.67
CA LEU A 17 -15.00 12.67 20.68
C LEU A 17 -16.28 13.28 20.11
N ARG A 18 -16.88 12.64 19.09
CA ARG A 18 -18.11 13.14 18.46
C ARG A 18 -19.39 12.66 19.14
N GLY A 19 -19.30 11.73 20.11
CA GLY A 19 -20.49 11.11 20.71
C GLY A 19 -21.41 10.44 19.70
N ASN A 20 -20.90 10.06 18.52
CA ASN A 20 -21.69 9.55 17.40
C ASN A 20 -21.22 8.14 17.04
N THR A 21 -22.15 7.20 16.96
CA THR A 21 -21.87 5.79 16.66
C THR A 21 -21.65 5.49 15.18
N ARG A 22 -21.93 6.45 14.29
CA ARG A 22 -21.65 6.33 12.84
C ARG A 22 -20.15 6.16 12.58
N PHE A 23 -19.83 5.58 11.43
CA PHE A 23 -18.44 5.40 10.97
C PHE A 23 -17.70 6.75 10.99
N VAL A 24 -16.54 6.81 11.66
CA VAL A 24 -15.77 8.05 11.91
C VAL A 24 -16.56 9.17 12.62
N GLY A 25 -17.58 8.81 13.40
CA GLY A 25 -18.49 9.80 13.99
C GLY A 25 -19.19 10.70 12.94
N GLY A 26 -19.35 10.21 11.70
CA GLY A 26 -19.97 10.94 10.60
C GLY A 26 -19.04 11.87 9.81
N SER A 27 -17.72 11.77 10.00
CA SER A 27 -16.74 12.57 9.25
C SER A 27 -16.30 11.87 7.96
N LEU A 28 -16.06 12.63 6.90
CA LEU A 28 -15.34 12.14 5.73
C LEU A 28 -13.84 12.11 6.04
N ILE A 29 -13.19 10.95 5.87
CA ILE A 29 -11.72 10.84 5.88
C ILE A 29 -11.26 10.33 4.53
N LEU A 30 -10.26 11.02 3.98
CA LEU A 30 -9.50 10.55 2.82
C LEU A 30 -8.12 10.08 3.28
N PHE A 31 -7.80 8.82 3.02
CA PHE A 31 -6.43 8.32 3.12
C PHE A 31 -5.76 8.48 1.77
N SER A 32 -4.58 9.08 1.77
CA SER A 32 -3.71 9.19 0.59
C SER A 32 -2.36 8.60 0.93
N GLY A 33 -1.83 7.78 0.03
CA GLY A 33 -0.54 7.11 0.22
C GLY A 33 -0.34 6.02 -0.81
N ASP A 34 0.93 5.67 -1.04
CA ASP A 34 1.29 4.54 -1.86
C ASP A 34 1.52 3.31 -0.96
N PHE A 35 0.56 2.37 -1.01
CA PHE A 35 0.64 1.12 -0.24
C PHE A 35 1.63 0.12 -0.83
N ARG A 36 2.16 0.36 -2.03
CA ARG A 36 3.20 -0.48 -2.66
C ARG A 36 4.60 -0.05 -2.23
N GLN A 37 4.75 1.12 -1.59
CA GLN A 37 6.06 1.76 -1.49
C GLN A 37 6.99 1.13 -0.44
N THR A 38 6.51 0.54 0.66
CA THR A 38 7.29 -0.38 1.52
C THR A 38 6.38 -1.10 2.53
N LEU A 39 6.66 -2.36 2.83
CA LEU A 39 6.08 -3.07 3.99
C LEU A 39 6.59 -2.45 5.30
N LEU A 40 5.78 -2.48 6.37
CA LEU A 40 6.20 -1.97 7.67
C LEU A 40 7.38 -2.83 8.15
N VAL A 41 8.58 -2.26 8.26
CA VAL A 41 9.74 -3.00 8.77
C VAL A 41 9.50 -3.27 10.26
N ILE A 42 9.18 -4.52 10.59
CA ILE A 42 9.05 -4.98 11.97
C ILE A 42 10.34 -5.72 12.33
N PRO A 43 11.24 -5.14 13.14
CA PRO A 43 12.46 -5.83 13.53
C PRO A 43 12.11 -7.08 14.35
N ARG A 44 12.62 -8.25 13.92
CA ARG A 44 12.39 -9.59 14.50
C ARG A 44 10.95 -10.13 14.33
N SER A 45 10.27 -9.80 13.24
CA SER A 45 8.92 -10.32 12.96
C SER A 45 8.92 -11.83 12.70
N THR A 46 7.89 -12.50 13.23
CA THR A 46 7.44 -13.78 12.67
C THR A 46 6.59 -13.50 11.42
N PRO A 47 6.41 -14.47 10.49
CA PRO A 47 5.59 -14.27 9.28
C PRO A 47 4.15 -13.79 9.59
N THR A 48 3.63 -14.14 10.76
CA THR A 48 2.32 -13.68 11.25
C THR A 48 2.33 -12.21 11.67
N ASP A 49 3.45 -11.75 12.24
CA ASP A 49 3.66 -10.35 12.63
C ASP A 49 3.87 -9.46 11.40
N GLU A 50 4.35 -10.01 10.28
CA GLU A 50 4.52 -9.26 9.04
C GLU A 50 3.19 -8.90 8.38
N LEU A 51 2.18 -9.78 8.44
CA LEU A 51 0.88 -9.61 7.75
C LEU A 51 -0.19 -8.88 8.58
N ASN A 52 -0.08 -8.89 9.90
CA ASN A 52 -1.03 -8.25 10.79
C ASN A 52 -1.06 -6.69 10.80
N PRO A 53 0.03 -5.94 10.53
CA PRO A 53 0.05 -4.49 10.70
C PRO A 53 -0.64 -3.72 9.56
N TYR A 54 -0.98 -4.39 8.45
CA TYR A 54 -1.50 -3.74 7.26
C TYR A 54 -2.91 -3.19 7.42
N LEU A 55 -3.17 -2.07 6.74
CA LEU A 55 -4.50 -1.48 6.59
C LEU A 55 -5.53 -2.50 6.06
N ASN A 56 -5.12 -3.34 5.12
CA ASN A 56 -5.98 -4.35 4.48
C ASN A 56 -6.46 -5.42 5.46
N SER A 57 -5.78 -5.64 6.58
CA SER A 57 -6.19 -6.59 7.61
C SER A 57 -7.15 -5.95 8.65
N SER A 58 -7.39 -4.65 8.59
CA SER A 58 -8.29 -3.95 9.52
C SER A 58 -9.75 -4.22 9.20
N VAL A 59 -10.58 -4.32 10.23
CA VAL A 59 -12.05 -4.38 10.08
C VAL A 59 -12.59 -3.14 9.36
N LEU A 60 -11.88 -2.01 9.48
CA LEU A 60 -12.21 -0.76 8.83
C LEU A 60 -12.05 -0.83 7.30
N TRP A 61 -11.18 -1.71 6.79
CA TRP A 61 -10.90 -1.82 5.35
C TRP A 61 -12.15 -2.11 4.52
N ARG A 62 -13.08 -2.91 5.03
CA ARG A 62 -14.36 -3.26 4.37
C ARG A 62 -15.30 -2.05 4.21
N HIS A 63 -15.08 -0.99 4.98
CA HIS A 63 -15.90 0.21 5.00
C HIS A 63 -15.26 1.37 4.20
N LEU A 64 -14.06 1.17 3.64
CA LEU A 64 -13.36 2.17 2.86
C LEU A 64 -13.66 2.01 1.37
N HIS A 65 -13.91 3.13 0.70
CA HIS A 65 -13.95 3.19 -0.75
C HIS A 65 -12.52 3.32 -1.30
N LYS A 66 -12.12 2.38 -2.15
CA LYS A 66 -10.81 2.41 -2.81
C LYS A 66 -10.88 3.33 -4.02
N LEU A 67 -10.03 4.35 -4.04
CA LEU A 67 -9.81 5.20 -5.20
C LEU A 67 -8.38 4.99 -5.68
N THR A 68 -8.21 4.72 -6.97
CA THR A 68 -6.90 4.44 -7.58
C THR A 68 -6.56 5.53 -8.58
N LEU A 69 -5.46 6.23 -8.33
CA LEU A 69 -4.86 7.15 -9.29
C LEU A 69 -4.03 6.35 -10.28
N LYS A 70 -4.35 6.46 -11.57
CA LYS A 70 -3.65 5.76 -12.66
C LYS A 70 -2.62 6.63 -13.37
N THR A 71 -2.78 7.94 -13.29
CA THR A 71 -1.96 8.90 -14.05
C THR A 71 -0.81 9.40 -13.21
N ASN A 72 0.42 9.13 -13.66
CA ASN A 72 1.61 9.73 -13.09
C ASN A 72 1.82 11.14 -13.65
N MET A 73 1.25 12.15 -12.98
CA MET A 73 1.34 13.54 -13.42
C MET A 73 2.78 14.08 -13.46
N ARG A 74 3.70 13.54 -12.65
CA ARG A 74 5.12 13.97 -12.65
C ARG A 74 5.78 13.68 -13.99
N VAL A 75 5.45 12.53 -14.58
CA VAL A 75 5.96 12.09 -15.88
C VAL A 75 5.27 12.86 -17.01
N GLN A 76 3.98 13.13 -16.88
CA GLN A 76 3.23 13.92 -17.87
C GLN A 76 3.74 15.36 -17.99
N GLN A 77 4.29 15.92 -16.92
CA GLN A 77 4.90 17.26 -16.91
C GLN A 77 6.34 17.27 -17.43
N GLN A 78 7.00 16.11 -17.52
CA GLN A 78 8.31 15.99 -18.14
C GLN A 78 8.17 16.03 -19.66
N ARG A 79 8.96 16.87 -20.33
CA ARG A 79 9.05 16.93 -21.79
C ARG A 79 9.97 15.85 -22.38
N ASP A 80 10.27 14.82 -21.60
CA ASP A 80 11.20 13.76 -21.94
C ASP A 80 10.42 12.49 -22.32
N ALA A 81 10.60 12.02 -23.55
CA ALA A 81 9.96 10.81 -24.04
C ALA A 81 10.44 9.54 -23.31
N SER A 82 11.65 9.55 -22.75
CA SER A 82 12.22 8.41 -22.02
C SER A 82 11.61 8.22 -20.63
N ALA A 83 11.14 9.31 -20.01
CA ALA A 83 10.51 9.30 -18.69
C ALA A 83 9.21 8.47 -18.66
N GLY A 84 8.45 8.47 -19.77
CA GLY A 84 7.25 7.65 -19.93
C GLY A 84 7.55 6.16 -19.84
N ASN A 85 8.60 5.71 -20.53
CA ASN A 85 9.01 4.30 -20.53
C ASN A 85 9.51 3.86 -19.16
N PHE A 86 10.34 4.67 -18.51
CA PHE A 86 10.86 4.37 -17.17
C PHE A 86 9.73 4.29 -16.12
N ALA A 87 8.77 5.21 -16.19
CA ALA A 87 7.61 5.19 -15.30
C ALA A 87 6.74 3.96 -15.51
N LYS A 88 6.56 3.52 -16.76
CA LYS A 88 5.85 2.27 -17.07
C LYS A 88 6.59 1.07 -16.46
N GLN A 89 7.91 0.99 -16.60
CA GLN A 89 8.72 -0.06 -15.98
C GLN A 89 8.59 -0.07 -14.45
N LEU A 90 8.62 1.08 -13.80
CA LEU A 90 8.40 1.19 -12.34
C LEU A 90 7.01 0.70 -11.94
N MET A 91 5.98 1.01 -12.73
CA MET A 91 4.62 0.51 -12.50
C MET A 91 4.54 -1.01 -12.68
N ASP A 92 5.22 -1.57 -13.68
CA ASP A 92 5.25 -3.01 -13.94
C ASP A 92 5.97 -3.75 -12.79
N ILE A 93 7.07 -3.21 -12.26
CA ILE A 93 7.74 -3.70 -11.05
C ILE A 93 6.77 -3.70 -9.87
N GLY A 94 6.09 -2.57 -9.63
CA GLY A 94 5.12 -2.44 -8.54
C GLY A 94 3.89 -3.34 -8.67
N ASN A 95 3.57 -3.80 -9.88
CA ASN A 95 2.49 -4.74 -10.19
C ASN A 95 2.94 -6.20 -10.24
N GLU A 96 4.21 -6.48 -9.98
CA GLU A 96 4.82 -7.82 -10.08
C GLU A 96 4.75 -8.41 -11.50
N TRP A 97 4.75 -7.57 -12.53
CA TRP A 97 4.72 -7.96 -13.94
C TRP A 97 6.13 -7.99 -14.55
N ILE A 98 7.08 -8.58 -13.82
CA ILE A 98 8.43 -8.77 -14.33
C ILE A 98 8.51 -10.17 -14.94
N GLN A 99 8.64 -10.24 -16.26
CA GLN A 99 9.08 -11.44 -16.95
C GLN A 99 10.57 -11.59 -16.68
N ILE A 100 10.96 -12.58 -15.88
CA ILE A 100 12.37 -12.90 -15.68
C ILE A 100 12.78 -13.77 -16.86
N ASP A 101 13.53 -13.21 -17.79
CA ASP A 101 14.16 -13.99 -18.86
C ASP A 101 15.27 -14.86 -18.24
N GLU A 102 15.20 -16.18 -18.45
CA GLU A 102 16.13 -17.18 -17.90
C GLU A 102 17.60 -16.99 -18.33
N SER A 103 17.88 -16.03 -19.22
CA SER A 103 19.23 -15.72 -19.70
C SER A 103 20.01 -14.73 -18.83
N SER A 104 19.36 -14.09 -17.85
CA SER A 104 20.04 -13.17 -16.93
C SER A 104 20.49 -13.92 -15.67
N ASN A 105 21.80 -14.12 -15.52
CA ASN A 105 22.47 -14.67 -14.33
C ASN A 105 22.35 -13.73 -13.11
N VAL A 106 21.14 -13.36 -12.73
CA VAL A 106 20.86 -12.66 -11.48
C VAL A 106 20.55 -13.74 -10.46
N SER A 107 21.53 -14.04 -9.60
CA SER A 107 21.39 -14.98 -8.50
C SER A 107 20.11 -14.68 -7.70
N PRO A 108 19.24 -15.66 -7.44
CA PRO A 108 18.03 -15.46 -6.66
C PRO A 108 18.43 -15.24 -5.19
N CYS A 109 18.65 -13.98 -4.81
CA CYS A 109 18.81 -13.60 -3.42
C CYS A 109 17.42 -13.67 -2.75
N HIS A 110 17.15 -14.81 -2.12
CA HIS A 110 16.07 -15.06 -1.17
C HIS A 110 14.69 -14.49 -1.58
N GLN A 111 13.98 -15.28 -2.40
CA GLN A 111 12.52 -15.27 -2.45
C GLN A 111 11.94 -15.55 -1.06
N THR A 112 11.74 -14.50 -0.26
CA THR A 112 10.80 -14.56 0.86
C THR A 112 9.58 -13.74 0.49
N SER A 113 8.63 -14.44 -0.13
CA SER A 113 7.19 -14.15 -0.09
C SER A 113 6.81 -12.67 -0.25
N VAL A 114 7.02 -12.11 -1.44
CA VAL A 114 6.09 -11.09 -1.94
C VAL A 114 4.80 -11.80 -2.36
N ARG A 115 4.11 -12.44 -1.40
CA ARG A 115 2.69 -12.75 -1.57
C ARG A 115 1.99 -11.42 -1.40
N SER A 116 1.90 -10.74 -2.54
CA SER A 116 1.20 -9.49 -2.75
C SER A 116 -0.04 -9.42 -1.87
N LEU A 117 -0.13 -8.37 -1.07
CA LEU A 117 -1.38 -7.85 -0.53
C LEU A 117 -2.24 -7.38 -1.70
N LYS A 118 -2.77 -8.33 -2.47
CA LYS A 118 -3.79 -8.06 -3.48
C LYS A 118 -5.07 -7.69 -2.75
N ALA A 119 -5.46 -6.45 -2.98
CA ALA A 119 -6.74 -5.85 -2.64
C ALA A 119 -7.62 -5.83 -3.88
#